data_AF-A0A820H6Q7-F1
#
_entry.id   AF-A0A820H6Q7-F1
#
_cell.length_a   1.000
_cell.length_b   1.000
_cell.length_c   1.000
_cell.angle_alpha   90.00
_cell.angle_beta   90.00
_cell.angle_gamma   90.00
#
_symmetry.space_group_name_H-M   'P 1'
#
loop_
_entity.id
_entity.type
_entity.pdbx_description
1 polymer ?
#
loop_
_entity_poly.entity_id
_entity_poly.type
_entity_poly.pdbx_seq_one_letter_code
_entity_poly.pdbx_strand_id
1 'polypeptide(L)' 'MEKLKSTDDIHANSLFVIKRDRRQQPAMVHKITSRISKLSVGLDLKHADLAGFATEIFSYLH' A
#
# COMPACT_ATOMS: atom_id res chain seq x y z
N MET A 1 26.38 -11.98 -15.71
CA MET A 1 26.08 -11.03 -14.62
C MET A 1 24.57 -11.01 -14.41
N GLU A 2 24.06 -11.94 -13.62
CA GLU A 2 22.67 -11.87 -13.15
C GLU A 2 22.57 -10.69 -12.18
N LYS A 3 21.66 -9.75 -12.46
CA LYS A 3 21.31 -8.70 -11.49
C LYS A 3 20.64 -9.39 -10.31
N LEU A 4 21.32 -9.43 -9.16
CA LEU A 4 20.69 -9.69 -7.87
C LEU A 4 19.52 -8.69 -7.72
N LYS A 5 18.28 -9.19 -7.79
CA LYS A 5 17.12 -8.46 -7.28
C LYS A 5 17.40 -8.20 -5.81
N SER A 6 17.28 -6.94 -5.38
CA SER A 6 17.59 -6.58 -4.00
C SER A 6 16.74 -7.41 -3.05
N THR A 7 17.39 -7.91 -2.01
CA THR A 7 16.83 -8.71 -0.91
C THR A 7 15.73 -7.99 -0.13
N ASP A 8 15.42 -6.73 -0.46
CA ASP A 8 14.32 -5.95 0.12
C ASP A 8 12.94 -6.45 -0.36
N ASP A 9 12.90 -7.23 -1.45
CA ASP A 9 11.66 -7.86 -1.95
C ASP A 9 11.17 -9.05 -1.10
N ILE A 10 11.95 -9.49 -0.09
CA ILE A 10 11.83 -10.85 0.47
C ILE A 10 11.11 -10.93 1.85
N HIS A 11 10.70 -9.81 2.48
CA HIS A 11 9.98 -9.85 3.78
C HIS A 11 8.67 -9.06 3.82
N ALA A 12 7.95 -8.95 2.70
CA ALA A 12 6.51 -8.73 2.77
C ALA A 12 5.86 -10.05 3.23
N ASN A 13 5.70 -10.25 4.54
CA ASN A 13 4.73 -11.20 5.08
C ASN A 13 3.47 -11.11 4.21
N SER A 14 3.08 -12.21 3.58
CA SER A 14 2.09 -12.29 2.51
C SER A 14 0.69 -11.90 3.01
N LEU A 15 0.50 -10.62 3.33
CA LEU A 15 -0.74 -10.02 3.78
C LEU A 15 -1.69 -10.04 2.59
N PHE A 16 -2.78 -10.78 2.71
CA PHE A 16 -3.83 -10.83 1.68
C PHE A 16 -5.05 -10.09 2.18
N VAL A 17 -5.62 -9.24 1.33
CA VAL A 17 -6.95 -8.67 1.54
C VAL A 17 -7.99 -9.49 0.80
N ILE A 18 -9.13 -9.71 1.44
CA ILE A 18 -10.30 -10.28 0.78
C ILE A 18 -11.07 -9.14 0.11
N LYS A 19 -11.09 -9.12 -1.22
CA LYS A 19 -11.88 -8.14 -1.97
C LYS A 19 -13.37 -8.43 -1.85
N ARG A 20 -14.21 -7.46 -2.23
CA ARG A 20 -15.69 -7.60 -2.27
C ARG A 20 -16.16 -8.78 -3.13
N ASP A 21 -15.40 -9.13 -4.16
CA ASP A 21 -15.65 -10.29 -5.03
C ASP A 21 -15.16 -11.63 -4.43
N ARG A 22 -14.78 -11.64 -3.14
CA ARG A 22 -14.21 -12.76 -2.39
C ARG A 22 -12.85 -13.25 -2.89
N ARG A 23 -12.25 -12.62 -3.90
CA ARG A 23 -10.91 -12.99 -4.36
C ARG A 23 -9.86 -12.43 -3.41
N GLN A 24 -8.86 -13.25 -3.10
CA GLN A 24 -7.69 -12.81 -2.37
C GLN A 24 -6.78 -11.99 -3.28
N GLN A 25 -6.19 -10.93 -2.72
CA GLN A 25 -5.18 -10.14 -3.41
C GLN A 25 -4.11 -9.73 -2.40
N PRO A 26 -2.81 -9.74 -2.77
CA PRO A 26 -1.78 -9.17 -1.92
C PRO A 26 -2.11 -7.74 -1.54
N ALA A 27 -2.04 -7.44 -0.25
CA ALA A 27 -2.09 -6.09 0.26
C ALA A 27 -0.89 -5.33 -0.33
N MET A 28 -1.13 -4.13 -0.84
CA MET A 28 -0.11 -3.32 -1.52
C MET A 28 -0.26 -1.87 -1.09
N VAL A 29 0.72 -1.36 -0.35
CA VAL A 29 0.74 0.04 0.15
C VAL A 29 0.48 1.03 -0.98
N HIS A 30 1.17 0.88 -2.12
CA HIS A 30 1.02 1.79 -3.27
C HIS A 30 -0.41 1.86 -3.81
N LYS A 31 -1.18 0.76 -3.76
CA LYS A 31 -2.59 0.76 -4.20
C LYS A 31 -3.49 1.48 -3.21
N ILE A 32 -3.20 1.36 -1.92
CA ILE A 32 -3.90 2.07 -0.84
C ILE A 32 -3.62 3.58 -0.98
N THR A 33 -2.34 3.99 -1.05
CA THR A 33 -1.92 5.37 -1.27
C THR A 33 -2.54 5.97 -2.53
N SER A 34 -2.53 5.25 -3.65
CA SER A 34 -3.12 5.71 -4.91
C SER A 34 -4.63 5.96 -4.78
N ARG A 35 -5.35 5.15 -3.99
CA ARG A 35 -6.78 5.31 -3.80
C ARG A 35 -7.11 6.50 -2.91
N ILE A 36 -6.36 6.69 -1.84
CA ILE A 36 -6.47 7.86 -0.95
C ILE A 36 -6.19 9.14 -1.75
N SER A 37 -5.09 9.17 -2.51
CA SER A 37 -4.73 10.32 -3.36
C SER A 37 -5.84 10.73 -4.33
N LYS A 38 -6.55 9.77 -4.94
CA LYS A 38 -7.71 10.06 -5.82
C LYS A 38 -8.90 10.68 -5.09
N LEU A 39 -9.10 10.33 -3.81
CA LEU A 39 -10.15 10.91 -2.97
C LEU A 39 -9.75 12.30 -2.44
N SER A 40 -8.45 12.56 -2.37
CA SER A 40 -7.88 13.82 -1.88
C SER A 40 -7.79 14.93 -2.95
N VAL A 41 -8.26 14.68 -4.17
CA VAL A 41 -8.26 15.69 -5.24
C VAL A 41 -9.13 16.89 -4.83
N GLY A 42 -8.54 18.09 -4.89
CA GLY A 42 -9.22 19.34 -4.51
C GLY A 42 -9.06 19.73 -3.03
N LEU A 43 -8.38 18.91 -2.22
CA LEU A 43 -7.97 19.28 -0.87
C LEU A 43 -6.63 20.03 -0.90
N ASP A 44 -6.41 20.95 0.05
CA ASP A 44 -5.07 21.50 0.28
C ASP A 44 -4.22 20.45 1.02
N LEU A 45 -3.31 19.82 0.28
CA LEU A 45 -2.45 18.75 0.78
C LEU A 45 -1.11 19.24 1.33
N LYS A 46 -0.90 20.55 1.50
CA LYS A 46 0.37 21.11 2.04
C LYS A 46 0.80 20.48 3.38
N HIS A 47 -0.16 19.99 4.16
CA HIS A 47 0.07 19.40 5.48
C HIS A 47 -0.37 17.94 5.58
N ALA A 48 -0.74 17.30 4.46
CA ALA A 48 -1.26 15.94 4.45
C ALA A 48 -0.18 14.94 4.03
N ASP A 49 0.21 14.04 4.94
CA ASP A 49 1.08 12.90 4.61
C ASP A 49 0.23 11.67 4.23
N LEU A 50 -0.14 11.60 2.95
CA LEU A 50 -0.93 10.48 2.43
C LEU A 50 -0.13 9.16 2.42
N ALA A 51 1.20 9.21 2.32
CA ALA A 51 2.05 8.03 2.30
C ALA A 51 2.20 7.46 3.72
N GLY A 52 2.42 8.32 4.71
CA GLY A 52 2.43 7.95 6.13
C GLY A 52 1.11 7.31 6.55
N PHE A 53 -0.03 7.92 6.21
CA PHE A 53 -1.34 7.37 6.51
C PHE A 53 -1.59 5.99 5.86
N ALA A 54 -1.17 5.81 4.60
CA ALA A 54 -1.28 4.51 3.93
C ALA A 54 -0.39 3.43 4.56
N THR A 55 0.79 3.82 5.06
CA THR A 55 1.72 2.94 5.76
C THR A 55 1.17 2.52 7.12
N GLU A 56 0.57 3.46 7.86
CA GLU A 56 -0.11 3.19 9.13
C GLU A 56 -1.28 2.22 8.93
N ILE A 57 -2.17 2.46 7.95
CA ILE A 57 -3.24 1.50 7.59
C ILE A 57 -2.66 0.11 7.31
N PHE A 58 -1.58 0.05 6.52
CA PHE A 58 -0.98 -1.22 6.16
C PHE A 58 -0.43 -1.97 7.38
N SER A 59 0.13 -1.26 8.37
CA SER A 59 0.57 -1.85 9.63
C SER A 59 -0.58 -2.40 10.48
N TYR A 60 -1.82 -1.96 10.28
CA TYR A 60 -2.99 -2.51 10.98
C TYR A 60 -3.61 -3.74 10.33
N LEU A 61 -3.12 -4.20 9.16
CA LEU A 61 -3.71 -5.32 8.43
C LEU A 61 -3.32 -6.72 8.94
N HIS A 62 -2.83 -6.84 10.18
CA HIS A 62 -2.40 -8.10 10.80
C HIS A 62 -3.48 -9.19 10.85
#